data_AF-A0A7W9ECD5-F1
#
_entry.id   AF-A0A7W9ECD5-F1
#
_cell.length_a   1.000
_cell.length_b   1.000
_cell.length_c   1.000
_cell.angle_alpha   90.00
_cell.angle_beta   90.00
_cell.angle_gamma   90.00
#
_symmetry.space_group_name_H-M   'P 1'
#
loop_
_entity.id
_entity.type
_entity.pdbx_description
1 polymer ?
#
loop_
_entity_poly.entity_id
_entity_poly.type
_entity_poly.pdbx_seq_one_letter_code
_entity_poly.pdbx_strand_id
1 'polypeptide(L)'
;MTYVVTDACIRCKYMDCVEVCPVDCFYEGDNMLVINPSECIDCGVCEPECPAEAILPDTESGLEQWLELNNTFSAQWPNITRARPAPDDADSFKNTEGKFEKYFSPEPGQGD
;
A
#
# COMPACT_ATOMS: atom_id res chain seq x y z
N MET A 1 6.70 -15.21 4.14
CA MET A 1 5.86 -14.24 4.88
C MET A 1 5.61 -13.14 3.87
N THR A 2 4.94 -12.06 4.23
CA THR A 2 4.85 -10.90 3.34
C THR A 2 4.63 -9.62 4.14
N TYR A 3 4.70 -8.49 3.46
CA TYR A 3 4.22 -7.22 3.98
C TYR A 3 2.92 -6.87 3.29
N VAL A 4 2.02 -6.22 4.04
CA VAL A 4 0.70 -5.83 3.55
C VAL A 4 0.48 -4.34 3.78
N VAL A 5 -0.16 -3.68 2.82
CA VAL A 5 -0.63 -2.31 2.96
C VAL A 5 -2.04 -2.30 3.55
N THR A 6 -2.26 -1.52 4.60
CA THR A 6 -3.51 -1.50 5.39
C THR A 6 -4.35 -0.24 5.16
N ASP A 7 -5.45 -0.12 5.93
CA ASP A 7 -6.36 1.04 5.98
C ASP A 7 -5.64 2.38 5.96
N ALA A 8 -4.54 2.49 6.69
CA ALA A 8 -3.82 3.74 6.90
C ALA A 8 -3.24 4.35 5.62
N CYS A 9 -3.06 3.57 4.55
CA CYS A 9 -2.58 4.09 3.26
C CYS A 9 -3.66 4.84 2.48
N ILE A 10 -4.93 4.45 2.65
CA ILE A 10 -6.05 4.96 1.85
C ILE A 10 -6.13 6.48 2.01
N ARG A 11 -6.20 7.21 0.88
CA ARG A 11 -6.18 8.69 0.79
C ARG A 11 -4.87 9.36 1.23
N CYS A 12 -3.94 8.63 1.83
CA CYS A 12 -2.59 9.13 2.12
C CYS A 12 -1.68 8.96 0.91
N LYS A 13 -1.57 7.73 0.38
CA LYS A 13 -0.84 7.37 -0.84
C LYS A 13 0.48 8.16 -1.05
N TYR A 14 1.35 8.17 -0.04
CA TYR A 14 2.59 8.97 -0.08
C TYR A 14 3.63 8.46 -1.09
N MET A 15 3.61 7.14 -1.36
CA MET A 15 4.48 6.44 -2.32
C MET A 15 5.97 6.33 -1.94
N ASP A 16 6.45 6.79 -0.78
CA ASP A 16 7.86 6.64 -0.38
C ASP A 16 8.33 5.17 -0.37
N CYS A 17 7.42 4.24 -0.07
CA CYS A 17 7.71 2.81 0.00
C CYS A 17 8.14 2.19 -1.34
N VAL A 18 7.78 2.81 -2.48
CA VAL A 18 8.13 2.27 -3.81
C VAL A 18 9.61 2.48 -4.13
N GLU A 19 10.21 3.57 -3.66
CA GLU A 19 11.61 3.93 -3.93
C GLU A 19 12.62 2.99 -3.27
N VAL A 20 12.21 2.31 -2.20
CA VAL A 20 13.07 1.42 -1.42
C VAL A 20 12.83 -0.05 -1.71
N CYS A 21 11.82 -0.40 -2.51
CA CYS A 21 11.47 -1.79 -2.79
C CYS A 21 12.48 -2.42 -3.77
N PRO A 22 13.27 -3.44 -3.38
CA PRO A 22 14.32 -3.99 -4.25
C PRO A 22 13.79 -4.90 -5.37
N VAL A 23 12.50 -5.24 -5.35
CA VAL A 23 11.87 -6.19 -6.27
C VAL A 23 10.62 -5.62 -6.94
N ASP A 24 10.40 -4.31 -6.81
CA ASP A 24 9.33 -3.58 -7.52
C ASP A 24 7.92 -4.18 -7.32
N CYS A 25 7.62 -4.77 -6.16
CA CYS A 25 6.37 -5.52 -5.94
C CYS A 25 5.17 -4.65 -5.50
N PHE A 26 5.17 -3.35 -5.79
CA PHE A 26 4.06 -2.44 -5.48
C PHE A 26 3.13 -2.25 -6.68
N TYR A 27 1.83 -2.18 -6.40
CA TYR A 27 0.78 -2.01 -7.39
C TYR A 27 -0.15 -0.88 -6.99
N GLU A 28 -0.55 -0.08 -7.97
CA GLU A 28 -1.17 1.22 -7.73
C GLU A 28 -2.68 1.17 -7.97
N GLY A 29 -3.46 1.44 -6.93
CA GLY A 29 -4.87 1.79 -7.04
C GLY A 29 -5.07 3.28 -7.16
N ASP A 30 -6.31 3.70 -7.39
CA ASP A 30 -6.67 5.12 -7.47
C ASP A 30 -6.19 5.90 -6.22
N ASN A 31 -6.43 5.37 -5.02
CA ASN A 31 -6.18 6.09 -3.77
C ASN A 31 -5.37 5.34 -2.69
N MET A 32 -4.78 4.20 -3.03
CA MET A 32 -3.84 3.48 -2.18
C MET A 32 -2.86 2.65 -3.01
N LEU A 33 -1.85 2.08 -2.36
CA LEU A 33 -0.97 1.07 -2.94
C LEU A 33 -1.25 -0.30 -2.30
N VAL A 34 -0.86 -1.37 -2.98
CA VAL A 34 -0.80 -2.73 -2.44
C VAL A 34 0.52 -3.39 -2.77
N ILE A 35 0.91 -4.38 -1.97
CA ILE A 35 2.09 -5.22 -2.17
C ILE A 35 1.64 -6.56 -2.75
N ASN A 36 2.33 -7.07 -3.77
CA ASN A 36 2.11 -8.43 -4.24
C ASN A 36 2.77 -9.44 -3.28
N PRO A 37 1.99 -10.30 -2.59
CA PRO A 37 2.53 -11.20 -1.59
C PRO A 37 3.38 -12.33 -2.17
N SER A 38 3.22 -12.65 -3.45
CA SER A 38 4.02 -13.68 -4.13
C SER A 38 5.39 -13.17 -4.59
N GLU A 39 5.56 -11.85 -4.71
CA GLU A 39 6.80 -11.21 -5.17
C GLU A 39 7.59 -10.57 -4.03
N CYS A 40 6.90 -10.16 -2.96
CA CYS A 40 7.55 -9.64 -1.77
C CYS A 40 8.54 -10.67 -1.19
N ILE A 41 9.75 -10.19 -0.87
CA ILE A 41 10.86 -11.00 -0.35
C ILE A 41 11.11 -10.79 1.15
N ASP A 42 10.16 -10.23 1.89
CA ASP A 42 10.22 -10.05 3.35
C ASP A 42 11.41 -9.21 3.86
N CYS A 43 11.92 -8.28 3.05
CA CYS A 43 13.11 -7.50 3.43
C CYS A 43 12.84 -6.40 4.48
N GLY A 44 11.59 -5.95 4.65
CA GLY A 44 11.16 -5.00 5.67
C GLY A 44 11.59 -3.54 5.49
N VAL A 45 12.26 -3.20 4.39
CA VAL A 45 12.78 -1.83 4.18
C VAL A 45 11.69 -0.80 3.91
N CYS A 46 10.51 -1.22 3.44
CA CYS A 46 9.41 -0.31 3.12
C CYS A 46 8.56 0.11 4.33
N GLU A 47 8.54 -0.70 5.40
CA GLU A 47 7.79 -0.42 6.62
C GLU A 47 8.16 0.94 7.26
N PRO A 48 9.44 1.21 7.60
CA PRO A 48 9.82 2.46 8.26
C PRO A 48 9.71 3.70 7.36
N GLU A 49 9.67 3.50 6.04
CA GLU A 49 9.60 4.60 5.07
C GLU A 49 8.17 5.12 4.88
N CYS A 50 7.15 4.35 5.27
CA CYS A 50 5.76 4.76 5.10
C CYS A 50 5.37 5.84 6.11
N PRO A 51 5.11 7.10 5.71
CA PRO A 51 4.76 8.15 6.68
C PRO A 51 3.40 7.92 7.35
N ALA A 52 2.55 7.07 6.79
CA ALA A 52 1.26 6.70 7.34
C ALA A 52 1.31 5.49 8.29
N GLU A 53 2.49 4.87 8.48
CA GLU A 53 2.65 3.62 9.24
C GLU A 53 1.68 2.52 8.74
N ALA A 54 1.46 2.47 7.43
CA ALA A 54 0.41 1.64 6.81
C ALA A 54 0.88 0.26 6.37
N ILE A 55 2.17 -0.03 6.47
CA ILE A 55 2.79 -1.27 5.99
C ILE A 55 3.15 -2.10 7.22
N LEU A 56 2.60 -3.32 7.29
CA LEU A 56 2.81 -4.23 8.42
C LEU A 56 3.18 -5.64 7.92
N PRO A 57 3.95 -6.42 8.68
CA PRO A 57 4.21 -7.82 8.35
C PRO A 57 2.95 -8.68 8.55
N ASP A 58 2.68 -9.60 7.61
CA ASP A 58 1.50 -10.49 7.62
C ASP A 58 1.42 -11.43 8.85
N THR A 59 2.50 -11.53 9.61
CA THR A 59 2.56 -12.26 10.87
C THR A 59 1.87 -11.56 12.04
N GLU A 60 1.53 -10.28 11.91
CA GLU A 60 0.71 -9.57 12.90
C GLU A 60 -0.76 -10.02 12.84
N SER A 61 -1.42 -10.04 14.00
CA SER A 61 -2.79 -10.49 14.14
C SER A 61 -3.80 -9.49 13.58
N GLY A 62 -4.85 -9.98 12.89
CA GLY A 62 -5.95 -9.14 12.39
C GLY A 62 -5.70 -8.54 11.02
N LEU A 63 -4.70 -9.04 10.29
CA LEU A 63 -4.33 -8.56 8.95
C LEU A 63 -4.86 -9.43 7.81
N GLU A 64 -5.67 -10.45 8.09
CA GLU A 64 -6.14 -11.42 7.11
C GLU A 64 -6.90 -10.75 5.95
N GLN A 65 -7.74 -9.75 6.26
CA GLN A 65 -8.44 -8.95 5.26
C GLN A 65 -7.48 -8.15 4.37
N TRP A 66 -6.42 -7.58 4.94
CA TRP A 66 -5.45 -6.78 4.19
C TRP A 66 -4.59 -7.66 3.30
N LEU A 67 -4.22 -8.85 3.77
CA LEU A 67 -3.52 -9.84 2.96
C LEU A 67 -4.34 -10.24 1.72
N GLU A 68 -5.63 -10.53 1.90
CA GLU A 68 -6.51 -10.87 0.79
C GLU A 68 -6.71 -9.70 -0.18
N LEU A 69 -6.88 -8.48 0.34
CA LEU A 69 -7.00 -7.26 -0.46
C LEU A 69 -5.73 -7.04 -1.29
N ASN A 70 -4.55 -7.11 -0.67
CA ASN A 70 -3.27 -6.88 -1.34
C ASN A 70 -3.06 -7.91 -2.46
N ASN A 71 -3.30 -9.20 -2.18
CA ASN A 71 -3.24 -10.27 -3.17
C ASN A 71 -4.22 -10.07 -4.34
N THR A 72 -5.44 -9.63 -4.05
CA THR A 72 -6.49 -9.46 -5.05
C THR A 72 -6.20 -8.31 -5.99
N PHE A 73 -5.77 -7.16 -5.45
CA PHE A 73 -5.55 -5.96 -6.23
C PHE A 73 -4.17 -5.91 -6.87
N SER A 74 -3.15 -6.60 -6.34
CA SER A 74 -1.86 -6.72 -7.03
C SER A 74 -1.95 -7.47 -8.35
N ALA A 75 -2.97 -8.31 -8.53
CA ALA A 75 -3.24 -8.99 -9.80
C ALA A 75 -4.03 -8.14 -10.82
N GLN A 76 -4.59 -7.01 -10.39
CA GLN A 76 -5.53 -6.19 -11.19
C GLN A 76 -5.00 -4.78 -11.49
N TRP A 77 -4.29 -4.20 -10.54
CA TRP A 77 -3.74 -2.87 -10.65
C TRP A 77 -2.41 -2.87 -11.41
N PRO A 78 -2.02 -1.75 -12.03
CA PRO A 78 -0.73 -1.65 -12.68
C PRO A 78 0.40 -1.58 -11.65
N ASN A 79 1.57 -2.06 -12.03
CA ASN A 79 2.78 -1.96 -11.23
C ASN A 79 3.24 -0.49 -11.14
N ILE A 80 3.92 -0.14 -10.04
CA ILE A 80 4.52 1.18 -9.84
C ILE A 80 5.92 1.02 -9.23
N THR A 81 6.89 1.66 -9.87
CA THR A 81 8.32 1.57 -9.52
C THR A 81 8.94 2.92 -9.16
N ARG A 82 8.23 4.03 -9.42
CA ARG A 82 8.69 5.38 -9.14
C ARG A 82 7.65 6.18 -8.37
N ALA A 83 8.08 6.83 -7.30
CA ALA A 83 7.22 7.67 -6.49
C ALA A 83 6.78 8.92 -7.27
N ARG A 84 5.58 9.37 -6.94
CA ARG A 84 5.01 10.65 -7.36
C ARG A 84 4.59 11.44 -6.14
N PRO A 85 4.38 12.77 -6.27
CA PRO A 85 3.87 13.57 -5.18
C PRO A 85 2.59 12.97 -4.60
N ALA A 86 2.53 12.89 -3.27
CA ALA A 86 1.34 12.51 -2.53
C ALA A 86 0.17 13.48 -2.85
N PRO A 87 -1.09 13.06 -2.64
CA PRO A 87 -2.23 13.97 -2.64
C PRO A 87 -2.01 15.17 -1.71
N ASP A 88 -2.43 16.36 -2.14
CA ASP A 88 -2.28 17.62 -1.37
C ASP A 88 -2.93 17.54 0.03
N ASP A 89 -3.94 16.69 0.19
CA ASP A 89 -4.69 16.49 1.42
C ASP A 89 -4.26 15.25 2.22
N ALA A 90 -3.19 14.54 1.83
CA ALA A 90 -2.75 13.29 2.45
C ALA A 90 -2.58 13.40 3.98
N ASP A 91 -1.95 14.47 4.46
CA ASP A 91 -1.71 14.70 5.90
C ASP A 91 -3.02 14.81 6.70
N SER A 92 -4.10 15.26 6.08
CA SER A 92 -5.41 15.37 6.74
C SER A 92 -6.09 14.01 6.97
N PHE A 93 -5.65 12.96 6.25
CA PHE A 93 -6.13 11.58 6.40
C PHE A 93 -5.18 10.68 7.19
N LYS A 94 -4.01 11.20 7.59
CA LYS A 94 -3.06 10.48 8.45
C LYS A 94 -3.70 10.24 9.82
N ASN A 95 -3.49 9.06 10.39
CA ASN A 95 -4.05 8.62 11.68
C ASN A 95 -5.59 8.59 11.75
N THR A 96 -6.29 8.63 10.60
CA THR A 96 -7.74 8.43 10.54
C THR A 96 -8.03 6.95 10.33
N GLU A 97 -8.93 6.39 11.13
CA GLU A 97 -9.36 5.00 11.06
C GLU A 97 -10.63 4.81 10.20
N GLY A 98 -10.81 3.59 9.69
CA GLY A 98 -11.99 3.18 8.94
C GLY A 98 -12.06 3.88 7.58
N LYS A 99 -10.90 4.12 6.95
CA LYS A 99 -10.81 4.75 5.63
C LYS A 99 -11.27 3.81 4.53
N PHE A 100 -11.16 2.51 4.74
CA PHE A 100 -11.61 1.49 3.81
C PHE A 100 -13.10 1.59 3.54
N GLU A 101 -13.92 1.64 4.59
CA GLU A 101 -15.38 1.75 4.44
C GLU A 101 -15.82 3.09 3.82
N LYS A 102 -15.07 4.17 4.08
CA LYS A 102 -15.46 5.53 3.70
C LYS A 102 -14.95 5.97 2.34
N TYR A 103 -13.75 5.52 1.97
CA TYR A 103 -12.99 6.12 0.89
C TYR A 103 -12.37 5.11 -0.07
N PHE A 104 -12.33 3.81 0.24
CA PHE A 104 -11.69 2.84 -0.65
C PHE A 104 -12.25 2.90 -2.08
N SER A 105 -11.34 2.86 -3.06
CA SER A 105 -11.66 2.81 -4.48
C SER A 105 -11.04 1.55 -5.09
N PRO A 106 -11.81 0.66 -5.74
CA PRO A 106 -11.27 -0.53 -6.41
C PRO A 106 -10.62 -0.22 -7.77
N GLU A 107 -10.74 1.02 -8.26
CA GLU A 107 -10.26 1.42 -9.57
C GLU A 107 -8.71 1.42 -9.62
N PRO A 108 -8.12 1.03 -10.76
CA PRO A 108 -6.68 1.06 -10.94
C PRO A 108 -6.14 2.49 -10.94
N GLY A 109 -4.90 2.64 -10.48
CA GLY A 109 -4.12 3.86 -10.60
C GLY A 109 -3.49 4.01 -11.98
N GLN A 110 -2.45 4.84 -12.05
CA GLN A 110 -1.76 5.19 -13.28
C GLN A 110 -0.71 4.15 -13.70
N GLY A 111 -0.04 3.53 -12.73
CA GLY A 111 1.15 2.70 -12.92
C GLY A 111 2.39 3.48 -13.37
N ASP A 112 3.40 2.74 -13.81
CA ASP A 112 4.49 3.19 -14.70
C ASP A 112 5.06 2.10 -15.62
#